data_AF-G1WAK1-F1
#
_entry.id   AF-G1WAK1-F1
#
_cell.length_a   1.000
_cell.length_b   1.000
_cell.length_c   1.000
_cell.angle_alpha   90.00
_cell.angle_beta   90.00
_cell.angle_gamma   90.00
#
_symmetry.space_group_name_H-M   'P 1'
#
loop_
_entity.id
_entity.type
_entity.pdbx_description
1 polymer ?
#
loop_
_entity_poly.entity_id
_entity_poly.type
_entity_poly.pdbx_seq_one_letter_code
_entity_poly.pdbx_strand_id
1 'polypeptide(L)'
;MAVEETREQQQIYNTFRSYIYLFLIVELIMNQPITADNRVTGFILELIARFKIFNNVASCKLIELICIGVTCIGTRPQKALKFNVKTMVLYPIGIGITFIALCMMFHKGIWGGLLFGFPTNRVLYAMTSIIGTMLLHQGLDGISRYYNYKLGEDRFNFENESFQQSEELNENPYSVNIPMIYYFKGRMHKGWINIINPFRGTIVLGTPWFW
;
A
#
# COMPACT_ATOMS: atom_id res chain seq x y z
N MET A 1 9.26 -17.16 8.52
CA MET A 1 9.99 -16.12 9.26
C MET A 1 9.48 -14.78 8.77
N ALA A 2 8.70 -14.05 9.59
CA ALA A 2 8.28 -12.70 9.24
C ALA A 2 9.55 -11.86 9.08
N VAL A 3 9.75 -11.29 7.89
CA VAL A 3 10.83 -10.33 7.67
C VAL A 3 10.53 -9.18 8.63
N GLU A 4 11.28 -9.10 9.73
CA GLU A 4 11.21 -7.96 10.64
C GLU A 4 11.44 -6.71 9.80
N GLU A 5 10.49 -5.78 9.87
CA GLU A 5 10.68 -4.48 9.25
C GLU A 5 11.94 -3.87 9.84
N THR A 6 12.96 -3.65 9.00
CA THR A 6 14.15 -2.90 9.44
C THR A 6 13.67 -1.54 9.94
N ARG A 7 13.98 -1.20 11.20
CA ARG A 7 13.58 0.06 11.88
C ARG A 7 13.68 1.31 11.01
N GLU A 8 14.69 1.36 10.14
CA GLU A 8 14.91 2.45 9.19
C GLU A 8 13.75 2.63 8.20
N GLN A 9 13.11 1.56 7.76
CA GLN A 9 11.97 1.61 6.83
C GLN A 9 10.72 2.15 7.50
N GLN A 10 10.44 1.73 8.74
CA GLN A 10 9.36 2.31 9.54
C GLN A 10 9.60 3.81 9.80
N GLN A 11 10.85 4.20 10.08
CA GLN A 11 11.22 5.60 10.25
C GLN A 11 10.98 6.40 8.97
N ILE A 12 11.46 5.94 7.82
CA ILE A 12 11.27 6.61 6.53
C ILE A 12 9.77 6.80 6.21
N TYR A 13 8.96 5.75 6.40
CA TYR A 13 7.51 5.83 6.17
C TYR A 13 6.84 6.85 7.10
N ASN A 14 7.21 6.85 8.39
CA ASN A 14 6.70 7.84 9.35
C ASN A 14 7.12 9.27 8.98
N THR A 15 8.34 9.46 8.48
CA THR A 15 8.81 10.76 7.97
C THR A 15 8.00 11.22 6.78
N PHE A 16 7.72 10.34 5.80
CA PHE A 16 6.87 10.66 4.65
C PHE A 16 5.46 11.05 5.04
N ARG A 17 4.84 10.30 5.97
CA ARG A 17 3.53 10.63 6.51
C ARG A 17 3.51 11.98 7.22
N SER A 18 4.59 12.32 7.91
CA SER A 18 4.73 13.63 8.57
C SER A 18 4.76 14.80 7.57
N TYR A 19 5.33 14.62 6.38
CA TYR A 19 5.33 15.67 5.36
C TYR A 19 3.92 15.97 4.83
N ILE A 20 3.08 14.95 4.66
CA ILE A 20 1.68 15.14 4.23
C ILE A 20 0.93 15.99 5.26
N TYR A 21 1.10 15.71 6.55
CA TYR A 21 0.48 16.50 7.61
C TYR A 21 0.99 17.94 7.66
N LEU A 22 2.29 18.15 7.41
CA LEU A 22 2.87 19.48 7.31
C LEU A 22 2.25 20.28 6.15
N PHE A 23 2.12 19.67 4.97
CA PHE A 23 1.47 20.31 3.81
C PHE A 23 0.00 20.64 4.06
N LEU A 24 -0.74 19.72 4.70
CA LEU A 24 -2.14 19.95 5.08
C LEU A 24 -2.29 21.12 6.06
N ILE A 25 -1.40 21.23 7.05
CA ILE A 25 -1.39 22.37 7.99
C ILE A 25 -1.11 23.69 7.25
N VAL A 26 -0.13 23.70 6.34
CA VAL A 26 0.20 24.88 5.53
C VAL A 26 -0.98 25.29 4.64
N GLU A 27 -1.67 24.32 4.01
CA GLU A 27 -2.90 24.60 3.25
C GLU A 27 -3.97 25.25 4.11
N LEU A 28 -4.24 24.69 5.30
CA LEU A 28 -5.27 25.19 6.20
C LEU A 28 -4.96 26.62 6.66
N ILE A 29 -3.71 26.93 6.98
CA ILE A 29 -3.27 28.28 7.38
C ILE A 29 -3.40 29.27 6.22
N MET A 30 -3.17 28.84 4.98
CA MET A 30 -3.24 29.72 3.80
C MET A 30 -4.67 29.99 3.32
N ASN A 31 -5.51 28.96 3.28
CA ASN A 31 -6.87 29.08 2.76
C ASN A 31 -7.88 29.58 3.80
N GLN A 32 -7.48 29.62 5.08
CA GLN A 32 -8.23 30.31 6.13
C GLN A 32 -7.58 31.66 6.39
N PRO A 33 -8.32 32.79 6.29
CA PRO A 33 -7.79 34.09 6.66
C PRO A 33 -7.70 34.14 8.19
N ILE A 34 -6.63 33.58 8.74
CA ILE A 34 -6.22 33.79 10.13
C ILE A 34 -5.64 35.20 10.16
N THR A 35 -6.37 36.14 10.73
CA THR A 35 -5.88 37.49 10.98
C THR A 35 -4.67 37.39 11.92
N ALA A 36 -3.48 37.56 11.36
CA ALA A 36 -2.24 37.54 12.10
C ALA A 36 -2.08 38.83 12.89
N ASP A 37 -2.28 38.76 14.20
CA ASP A 37 -2.01 39.89 15.11
C ASP A 37 -0.50 40.11 15.35
N ASN A 38 0.32 39.09 15.04
CA ASN A 38 1.76 39.07 15.32
C ASN A 38 2.64 39.24 14.06
N ARG A 39 3.69 40.06 14.20
CA ARG A 39 4.68 40.39 13.14
C ARG A 39 5.36 39.16 12.51
N VAL A 40 5.64 38.14 13.32
CA VAL A 40 6.31 36.90 12.87
C VAL A 40 5.38 36.07 12.00
N THR A 41 4.10 35.94 12.38
CA THR A 41 3.10 35.20 11.62
C THR A 41 2.82 35.89 10.29
N GLY A 42 2.78 37.22 10.28
CA GLY A 42 2.68 38.03 9.05
C GLY A 42 3.85 37.78 8.09
N PHE A 43 5.09 37.76 8.59
CA PHE A 43 6.27 37.47 7.76
C PHE A 43 6.26 36.05 7.15
N ILE A 44 5.86 35.04 7.92
CA ILE A 44 5.75 33.66 7.44
C ILE A 44 4.64 33.55 6.39
N LEU A 45 3.49 34.18 6.62
CA LEU A 45 2.40 34.26 5.64
C LEU A 45 2.86 34.94 4.35
N GLU A 46 3.62 36.03 4.44
CA GLU A 46 4.12 36.75 3.27
C GLU A 46 5.18 35.95 2.49
N LEU A 47 6.03 35.20 3.18
CA LEU A 47 7.02 34.30 2.59
C LEU A 47 6.34 33.16 1.81
N ILE A 48 5.32 32.54 2.41
CA ILE A 48 4.60 31.43 1.79
C ILE A 48 3.65 31.96 0.69
N ALA A 49 3.03 33.13 0.84
CA ALA A 49 2.16 33.74 -0.17
C ALA A 49 2.94 34.16 -1.43
N ARG A 50 4.24 34.41 -1.30
CA ARG A 50 5.15 34.63 -2.43
C ARG A 50 5.21 33.42 -3.37
N PHE A 51 5.02 32.21 -2.83
CA PHE A 51 4.72 31.03 -3.62
C PHE A 51 3.24 31.12 -4.05
N LYS A 52 2.99 31.81 -5.18
CA LYS A 52 1.67 32.01 -5.80
C LYS A 52 0.80 30.76 -5.98
N ILE A 53 1.37 29.57 -5.74
CA ILE A 53 0.71 28.28 -5.86
C ILE A 53 -0.31 28.05 -4.72
N PHE A 54 -0.18 28.75 -3.59
CA PHE A 54 -1.11 28.64 -2.46
C PHE A 54 -2.32 29.59 -2.51
N ASN A 55 -2.41 30.47 -3.51
CA ASN A 55 -3.52 31.43 -3.63
C ASN A 55 -4.83 30.82 -4.13
N ASN A 56 -4.79 29.60 -4.68
CA ASN A 56 -5.97 28.92 -5.20
C ASN A 56 -6.12 27.55 -4.51
N VAL A 57 -7.28 27.31 -3.92
CA VAL A 57 -7.63 26.03 -3.26
C VAL A 57 -7.39 24.84 -4.17
N ALA A 58 -7.72 24.97 -5.46
CA ALA A 58 -7.50 23.90 -6.43
C ALA A 58 -6.02 23.57 -6.64
N SER A 59 -5.15 24.58 -6.64
CA SER A 59 -3.70 24.42 -6.79
C SER A 59 -3.07 23.79 -5.55
N CYS A 60 -3.52 24.17 -4.34
CA CYS A 60 -3.11 23.51 -3.10
C CYS A 60 -3.46 22.03 -3.11
N LYS A 61 -4.70 21.70 -3.47
CA LYS A 61 -5.18 20.31 -3.52
C LYS A 61 -4.44 19.47 -4.54
N LEU A 62 -4.04 20.06 -5.67
CA LEU A 62 -3.25 19.37 -6.68
C LEU A 62 -1.83 19.05 -6.18
N ILE A 63 -1.17 19.99 -5.50
CA ILE A 63 0.13 19.73 -4.86
C ILE A 63 0.01 18.64 -3.80
N GLU A 64 -1.04 18.70 -2.96
CA GLU A 64 -1.26 17.72 -1.91
C GLU A 64 -1.45 16.31 -2.50
N LEU A 65 -2.22 16.17 -3.58
CA LEU A 65 -2.36 14.91 -4.30
C LEU A 65 -1.05 14.42 -4.91
N ILE A 66 -0.21 15.31 -5.47
CA ILE A 66 1.13 14.95 -5.96
C ILE A 66 2.01 14.46 -4.81
N CYS A 67 2.00 15.16 -3.67
CA CYS A 67 2.77 14.78 -2.50
C CYS A 67 2.35 13.39 -2.00
N ILE A 68 1.05 13.15 -1.87
CA ILE A 68 0.49 11.84 -1.54
C ILE A 68 0.97 10.78 -2.55
N GLY A 69 0.86 11.05 -3.85
CA GLY A 69 1.33 10.16 -4.90
C GLY A 69 2.81 9.77 -4.76
N VAL A 70 3.69 10.75 -4.53
CA VAL A 70 5.13 10.52 -4.32
C VAL A 70 5.38 9.67 -3.06
N THR A 71 4.67 9.95 -1.96
CA THR A 71 4.81 9.16 -0.73
C THR A 71 4.33 7.72 -0.92
N CYS A 72 3.25 7.50 -1.67
CA CYS A 72 2.72 6.17 -1.94
C CYS A 72 3.65 5.33 -2.83
N ILE A 73 4.42 5.93 -3.75
CA ILE A 73 5.43 5.20 -4.54
C ILE A 73 6.53 4.64 -3.63
N GLY A 74 6.85 5.34 -2.54
CA GLY A 74 7.83 4.89 -1.55
C GLY A 74 7.33 3.79 -0.60
N THR A 75 6.04 3.47 -0.59
CA THR A 75 5.48 2.47 0.32
C THR A 75 5.91 1.06 -0.07
N ARG A 76 6.56 0.36 0.87
CA ARG A 76 6.92 -1.05 0.69
C ARG A 76 5.74 -1.98 0.96
N PRO A 77 5.67 -3.14 0.27
CA PRO A 77 4.60 -4.10 0.45
C PRO A 77 4.67 -4.74 1.84
N GLN A 78 3.62 -4.56 2.65
CA GLN A 78 3.44 -5.30 3.90
C GLN A 78 2.61 -6.57 3.63
N LYS A 79 3.00 -7.70 4.26
CA LYS A 79 2.25 -8.96 4.19
C LYS A 79 0.91 -8.82 4.92
N ALA A 80 -0.15 -8.52 4.19
CA ALA A 80 -1.52 -8.58 4.71
C ALA A 80 -2.17 -9.91 4.29
N LEU A 81 -2.26 -10.87 5.22
CA LEU A 81 -2.84 -12.20 4.99
C LEU A 81 -4.33 -12.19 4.57
N LYS A 82 -5.02 -11.04 4.66
CA LYS A 82 -6.44 -10.86 4.32
C LYS A 82 -6.71 -9.48 3.71
N PHE A 83 -6.07 -9.16 2.58
CA PHE A 83 -6.31 -7.89 1.90
C PHE A 83 -7.66 -7.92 1.16
N ASN A 84 -8.65 -7.17 1.64
CA ASN A 84 -9.90 -6.92 0.90
C ASN A 84 -9.82 -5.56 0.20
N VAL A 85 -9.57 -5.60 -1.12
CA VAL A 85 -9.43 -4.41 -1.98
C VAL A 85 -10.63 -3.47 -1.86
N LYS A 86 -11.85 -4.01 -1.76
CA LYS A 86 -13.07 -3.19 -1.70
C LYS A 86 -13.11 -2.35 -0.42
N THR A 87 -12.82 -2.98 0.72
CA THR A 87 -12.96 -2.31 2.02
C THR A 87 -11.78 -1.40 2.34
N MET A 88 -10.58 -1.81 1.94
CA MET A 88 -9.35 -1.13 2.34
C MET A 88 -8.90 -0.07 1.33
N VAL A 89 -9.37 -0.13 0.08
CA VAL A 89 -9.00 0.80 -0.99
C VAL A 89 -10.20 1.54 -1.55
N LEU A 90 -11.22 0.81 -2.03
CA LEU A 90 -12.29 1.43 -2.81
C LEU A 90 -13.17 2.38 -1.98
N TYR A 91 -13.60 1.96 -0.78
CA TYR A 91 -14.36 2.83 0.11
C TYR A 91 -13.60 4.08 0.57
N PRO A 92 -12.35 4.00 1.10
CA PRO A 92 -11.64 5.20 1.55
C PRO A 92 -11.31 6.16 0.40
N ILE A 93 -11.02 5.68 -0.81
CA ILE A 93 -10.82 6.56 -1.98
C ILE A 93 -12.14 7.23 -2.38
N GLY A 94 -13.23 6.46 -2.48
CA GLY A 94 -14.53 6.99 -2.85
C GLY A 94 -14.99 8.08 -1.88
N ILE A 95 -14.90 7.82 -0.58
CA ILE A 95 -15.26 8.78 0.47
C ILE A 95 -14.26 9.96 0.47
N GLY A 96 -12.96 9.72 0.30
CA GLY A 96 -11.96 10.79 0.24
C GLY A 96 -12.23 11.79 -0.90
N ILE A 97 -12.55 11.30 -2.10
CA ILE A 97 -12.87 12.13 -3.27
C ILE A 97 -14.16 12.93 -3.03
N THR A 98 -15.21 12.32 -2.46
CA THR A 98 -16.44 13.08 -2.16
C THR A 98 -16.19 14.17 -1.12
N PHE A 99 -15.37 13.92 -0.11
CA PHE A 99 -15.00 14.94 0.88
C PHE A 99 -14.16 16.08 0.28
N ILE A 100 -13.25 15.81 -0.66
CA ILE A 100 -12.53 16.87 -1.40
C ILE A 100 -13.47 17.67 -2.30
N ALA A 101 -14.42 17.02 -2.98
CA ALA A 101 -15.42 17.71 -3.78
C ALA A 101 -16.32 18.61 -2.91
N LEU A 102 -16.75 18.12 -1.74
CA LEU A 102 -17.48 18.89 -0.75
C LEU A 102 -16.66 20.08 -0.23
N CYS A 103 -15.35 19.91 -0.01
CA CYS A 103 -14.45 20.98 0.39
C CYS A 103 -14.43 22.14 -0.63
N MET A 104 -14.40 21.82 -1.93
CA MET A 104 -14.50 22.83 -3.01
C MET A 104 -15.87 23.51 -3.06
N MET A 105 -16.96 22.79 -2.76
CA MET A 105 -18.30 23.37 -2.69
C MET A 105 -18.48 24.28 -1.48
N PHE A 106 -17.96 23.91 -0.30
CA PHE A 106 -18.01 24.72 0.91
C PHE A 106 -17.16 25.98 0.82
N HIS A 107 -16.06 25.96 0.05
CA HIS A 107 -15.27 27.16 -0.21
C HIS A 107 -16.04 28.21 -1.04
N LYS A 108 -16.91 27.78 -1.97
CA LYS A 108 -17.76 28.66 -2.78
C LYS A 108 -19.13 28.94 -2.15
N GLY A 109 -19.57 28.11 -1.22
CA GLY A 109 -20.90 28.16 -0.63
C GLY A 109 -21.07 29.32 0.35
N ILE A 110 -22.02 30.21 0.04
CA ILE A 110 -22.49 31.28 0.93
C ILE A 110 -23.46 30.67 1.94
N TRP A 111 -22.98 29.85 2.86
CA TRP A 111 -23.82 29.36 3.98
C TRP A 111 -23.57 30.27 5.18
N GLY A 112 -24.52 31.17 5.44
CA GLY A 112 -24.44 32.21 6.46
C GLY A 112 -24.76 31.69 7.87
N GLY A 113 -23.96 30.75 8.36
CA GLY A 113 -24.04 30.25 9.74
C GLY A 113 -22.78 30.62 10.53
N LEU A 114 -22.93 30.87 11.83
CA LEU A 114 -21.81 31.02 12.77
C LEU A 114 -21.81 29.80 13.70
N LEU A 115 -20.71 29.06 13.72
CA LEU A 115 -20.50 27.91 14.62
C LEU A 115 -19.31 28.27 15.53
N PHE A 116 -19.52 28.26 16.85
CA PHE A 116 -18.46 28.59 17.83
C PHE A 116 -17.75 29.94 17.59
N GLY A 117 -18.46 30.95 17.08
CA GLY A 117 -17.89 32.28 16.84
C GLY A 117 -17.12 32.44 15.52
N PHE A 118 -16.91 31.36 14.76
CA PHE A 118 -16.31 31.38 13.43
C PHE A 118 -17.37 31.09 12.36
N PRO A 119 -17.19 31.59 11.11
CA PRO A 119 -18.10 31.24 10.02
C PRO A 119 -18.12 29.72 9.82
N THR A 120 -19.31 29.11 9.82
CA THR A 120 -19.51 27.65 9.71
C THR A 120 -18.77 27.05 8.52
N ASN A 121 -18.67 27.79 7.42
CA ASN A 121 -17.99 27.35 6.20
C ASN A 121 -16.49 27.10 6.43
N ARG A 122 -15.87 27.84 7.35
CA ARG A 122 -14.45 27.70 7.70
C ARG A 122 -14.19 26.41 8.46
N VAL A 123 -15.03 26.12 9.45
CA VAL A 123 -14.93 24.89 10.26
C VAL A 123 -15.22 23.67 9.40
N LEU A 124 -16.28 23.72 8.58
CA LEU A 124 -16.61 22.63 7.65
C LEU A 124 -15.52 22.42 6.59
N TYR A 125 -14.95 23.49 6.04
CA TYR A 125 -13.82 23.42 5.12
C TYR A 125 -12.63 22.70 5.76
N ALA A 126 -12.24 23.09 6.98
CA ALA A 126 -11.10 22.50 7.67
C ALA A 126 -11.32 21.00 7.96
N MET A 127 -12.50 20.64 8.51
CA MET A 127 -12.83 19.26 8.83
C MET A 127 -12.90 18.37 7.59
N THR A 128 -13.56 18.85 6.53
CA THR A 128 -13.68 18.10 5.27
C THR A 128 -12.34 17.96 4.55
N SER A 129 -11.47 18.97 4.63
CA SER A 129 -10.11 18.91 4.09
C SER A 129 -9.25 17.89 4.83
N ILE A 130 -9.27 17.87 6.17
CA ILE A 130 -8.51 16.90 6.97
C ILE A 130 -9.01 15.47 6.73
N ILE A 131 -10.32 15.25 6.80
CA ILE A 131 -10.89 13.91 6.63
C ILE A 131 -10.67 13.40 5.21
N GLY A 132 -10.90 14.25 4.19
CA GLY A 132 -10.75 13.87 2.79
C GLY A 132 -9.32 13.45 2.44
N THR A 133 -8.33 14.19 2.93
CA THR A 133 -6.91 13.96 2.63
C THR A 133 -6.36 12.73 3.35
N MET A 134 -6.76 12.51 4.61
CA MET A 134 -6.41 11.30 5.35
C MET A 134 -6.98 10.03 4.68
N LEU A 135 -8.24 10.07 4.24
CA LEU A 135 -8.88 8.93 3.58
C LEU A 135 -8.28 8.65 2.20
N LEU A 136 -7.96 9.69 1.43
CA LEU A 136 -7.28 9.53 0.15
C LEU A 136 -5.88 8.95 0.31
N HIS A 137 -5.09 9.45 1.26
CA HIS A 137 -3.78 8.89 1.57
C HIS A 137 -3.88 7.42 1.98
N GLN A 138 -4.81 7.06 2.88
CA GLN A 138 -5.03 5.67 3.29
C GLN A 138 -5.39 4.76 2.09
N GLY A 139 -6.27 5.23 1.22
CA GLY A 139 -6.71 4.49 0.04
C GLY A 139 -5.59 4.28 -0.98
N LEU A 140 -4.84 5.35 -1.30
CA LEU A 140 -3.70 5.30 -2.23
C LEU A 140 -2.55 4.46 -1.69
N ASP A 141 -2.28 4.53 -0.38
CA ASP A 141 -1.31 3.67 0.29
C ASP A 141 -1.71 2.19 0.19
N GLY A 142 -3.02 1.90 0.34
CA GLY A 142 -3.57 0.57 0.10
C GLY A 142 -3.38 0.06 -1.33
N ILE A 143 -3.56 0.93 -2.35
CA ILE A 143 -3.28 0.59 -3.77
C ILE A 143 -1.81 0.24 -3.95
N SER A 144 -0.91 1.08 -3.44
CA SER A 144 0.53 0.87 -3.60
C SER A 144 0.97 -0.45 -2.98
N ARG A 145 0.48 -0.76 -1.77
CA ARG A 145 0.74 -2.05 -1.11
C ARG A 145 0.23 -3.24 -1.93
N TYR A 146 -0.96 -3.13 -2.53
CA TYR A 146 -1.54 -4.19 -3.36
C TYR A 146 -0.71 -4.48 -4.62
N TYR A 147 -0.31 -3.44 -5.34
CA TYR A 147 0.49 -3.60 -6.56
C TYR A 147 1.89 -4.12 -6.25
N ASN A 148 2.56 -3.56 -5.25
CA ASN A 148 3.89 -4.01 -4.84
C ASN A 148 3.88 -5.44 -4.28
N TYR A 149 2.76 -5.91 -3.70
CA TYR A 149 2.63 -7.31 -3.27
C TYR A 149 2.60 -8.28 -4.45
N LYS A 150 1.89 -7.95 -5.53
CA LYS A 150 1.87 -8.80 -6.75
C LYS A 150 3.24 -8.91 -7.43
N LEU A 151 4.10 -7.91 -7.26
CA LEU A 151 5.45 -7.87 -7.83
C LEU A 151 6.51 -8.55 -6.94
N GLY A 152 6.18 -8.84 -5.68
CA GLY A 152 7.02 -9.62 -4.78
C GLY A 152 6.53 -11.06 -4.74
N GLU A 153 6.80 -11.85 -5.79
CA GLU A 153 6.61 -13.30 -5.71
C GLU A 153 7.34 -13.81 -4.47
N ASP A 154 6.58 -14.42 -3.55
CA ASP A 154 7.16 -14.95 -2.32
C ASP A 154 8.31 -15.89 -2.70
N ARG A 155 9.45 -15.77 -2.02
CA ARG A 155 10.57 -16.70 -2.23
C ARG A 155 10.16 -18.14 -1.90
N PHE A 156 9.12 -18.30 -1.09
CA PHE A 156 8.44 -19.56 -0.77
C PHE A 156 7.07 -19.65 -1.47
N ASN A 157 6.97 -19.20 -2.72
CA ASN A 157 5.79 -19.46 -3.54
C ASN A 157 5.81 -20.93 -3.99
N PHE A 158 4.65 -21.57 -4.10
CA PHE A 158 4.53 -22.95 -4.58
C PHE A 158 5.24 -23.15 -5.93
N GLU A 159 5.20 -22.11 -6.78
CA GLU A 159 5.93 -22.03 -8.04
C GLU A 159 7.46 -22.00 -7.86
N ASN A 160 7.96 -21.26 -6.88
CA ASN A 160 9.40 -21.13 -6.61
C ASN A 160 9.98 -22.33 -5.86
N GLU A 161 9.14 -23.07 -5.13
CA GLU A 161 9.48 -24.36 -4.50
C GLU A 161 9.37 -25.53 -5.48
N SER A 162 8.81 -25.31 -6.66
CA SER A 162 8.64 -26.32 -7.70
C SER A 162 9.90 -26.41 -8.59
N PHE A 163 10.39 -27.63 -8.80
CA PHE A 163 11.53 -27.90 -9.69
C PHE A 163 11.11 -28.72 -10.89
N GLN A 164 11.85 -28.57 -12.01
CA GLN A 164 11.66 -29.44 -13.17
C GLN A 164 12.03 -30.88 -12.81
N GLN A 165 11.13 -31.80 -13.13
CA GLN A 165 11.32 -33.23 -12.91
C GLN A 165 11.47 -33.96 -14.26
N SER A 166 11.91 -35.23 -14.22
CA SER A 166 12.01 -36.07 -15.40
C SER A 166 10.62 -36.38 -15.99
N GLU A 167 10.42 -36.03 -17.26
CA GLU A 167 9.19 -36.33 -18.00
C GLU A 167 9.29 -37.62 -18.82
N GLU A 168 10.52 -38.06 -19.12
CA GLU A 168 10.79 -39.25 -19.90
C GLU A 168 10.90 -40.50 -19.04
N LEU A 169 10.36 -41.60 -19.55
CA LEU A 169 10.46 -42.93 -18.96
C LEU A 169 11.78 -43.57 -19.40
N ASN A 170 12.66 -43.90 -18.46
CA ASN A 170 13.92 -44.58 -18.74
C ASN A 170 13.90 -45.98 -18.13
N GLU A 171 13.73 -46.99 -18.98
CA GLU A 171 13.58 -48.40 -18.56
C GLU A 171 14.87 -49.19 -18.70
N ASN A 172 15.12 -50.05 -17.72
CA ASN A 172 16.19 -51.04 -17.66
C ASN A 172 15.61 -52.32 -17.03
N PRO A 173 16.12 -53.53 -17.33
CA PRO A 173 15.75 -54.78 -16.65
C PRO A 173 15.58 -54.74 -15.12
N TYR A 174 16.26 -53.81 -14.44
CA TYR A 174 16.21 -53.67 -12.97
C TYR A 174 15.64 -52.32 -12.49
N SER A 175 15.18 -51.45 -13.40
CA SER A 175 14.64 -50.15 -13.01
C SER A 175 13.23 -50.27 -12.44
N VAL A 176 12.91 -49.37 -11.52
CA VAL A 176 11.54 -49.16 -11.04
C VAL A 176 11.13 -47.74 -11.42
N ASN A 177 10.04 -47.62 -12.17
CA ASN A 177 9.57 -46.36 -12.70
C ASN A 177 8.18 -46.07 -12.14
N ILE A 178 8.03 -44.97 -11.40
CA ILE A 178 6.77 -44.61 -10.74
C ILE A 178 6.16 -43.40 -11.47
N PRO A 179 4.91 -43.50 -11.97
CA PRO A 179 4.24 -42.38 -12.60
C PRO A 179 3.92 -41.31 -11.54
N MET A 180 4.21 -40.05 -11.85
CA MET A 180 3.88 -38.93 -10.97
C MET A 180 3.30 -37.74 -11.76
N ILE A 181 2.69 -36.82 -11.02
CA ILE A 181 2.27 -35.53 -11.52
C ILE A 181 2.96 -34.48 -10.66
N TYR A 182 3.64 -33.54 -11.30
CA TYR A 182 4.36 -32.46 -10.62
C TYR A 182 3.91 -31.10 -11.17
N TYR A 183 3.99 -30.06 -10.36
CA TYR A 183 3.68 -28.70 -10.78
C TYR A 183 4.97 -28.00 -11.18
N PHE A 184 4.97 -27.30 -12.32
CA PHE A 184 6.11 -26.50 -12.76
C PHE A 184 5.66 -25.49 -13.81
N LYS A 185 6.20 -24.26 -13.76
CA LYS A 185 5.87 -23.15 -14.67
C LYS A 185 4.37 -22.90 -14.81
N GLY A 186 3.65 -22.92 -13.70
CA GLY A 186 2.21 -22.63 -13.64
C GLY A 186 1.31 -23.74 -14.18
N ARG A 187 1.83 -24.94 -14.48
CA ARG A 187 1.06 -26.05 -15.06
C ARG A 187 1.34 -27.37 -14.34
N MET A 188 0.38 -28.29 -14.43
CA MET A 188 0.57 -29.67 -13.99
C MET A 188 1.20 -30.47 -15.14
N HIS A 189 2.37 -31.04 -14.87
CA HIS A 189 3.13 -31.88 -15.78
C HIS A 189 3.04 -33.34 -15.33
N LYS A 190 2.97 -34.27 -16.28
CA LYS A 190 3.12 -35.71 -16.01
C LYS A 190 4.59 -36.05 -16.14
N GLY A 191 5.12 -36.81 -15.18
CA GLY A 191 6.51 -37.25 -15.20
C GLY A 191 6.68 -38.61 -14.56
N TRP A 192 7.94 -39.04 -14.48
CA TRP A 192 8.32 -40.34 -13.97
C TRP A 192 9.48 -40.22 -12.99
N ILE A 193 9.34 -40.88 -11.84
CA ILE A 193 10.46 -41.09 -10.93
C ILE A 193 11.16 -42.36 -11.40
N ASN A 194 12.31 -42.19 -12.04
CA ASN A 194 13.11 -43.28 -12.60
C ASN A 194 14.18 -43.73 -11.60
N ILE A 195 13.95 -44.86 -10.91
CA ILE A 195 14.94 -45.49 -10.04
C ILE A 195 15.71 -46.52 -10.88
N ILE A 196 16.85 -46.12 -11.43
CA ILE A 196 17.62 -46.92 -12.41
C ILE A 196 18.25 -48.17 -11.77
N ASN A 197 18.72 -48.05 -10.51
CA ASN A 197 19.37 -49.14 -9.80
C ASN A 197 18.98 -49.11 -8.31
N PRO A 198 17.89 -49.80 -7.93
CA PRO A 198 17.46 -49.85 -6.53
C PRO A 198 18.48 -50.55 -5.62
N PHE A 199 19.34 -51.43 -6.13
CA PHE A 199 20.29 -52.20 -5.32
C PHE A 199 21.39 -51.36 -4.67
N ARG A 200 21.70 -50.17 -5.21
CA ARG A 200 22.81 -49.33 -4.73
C ARG A 200 22.46 -48.38 -3.58
N GLY A 201 21.19 -48.23 -3.23
CA GLY A 201 20.76 -47.21 -2.27
C GLY A 201 19.46 -47.52 -1.52
N THR A 202 18.96 -48.75 -1.57
CA THR A 202 17.76 -49.14 -0.82
C THR A 202 18.13 -49.52 0.61
N ILE A 203 17.55 -48.81 1.59
CA ILE A 203 17.60 -49.19 3.00
C ILE A 203 16.32 -49.96 3.32
N VAL A 204 16.47 -51.19 3.80
CA VAL A 204 15.34 -51.98 4.30
C VAL A 204 15.26 -51.78 5.81
N LEU A 205 14.31 -50.97 6.25
CA LEU A 205 13.99 -50.79 7.66
C LEU A 205 12.89 -51.78 8.05
N GLY A 206 13.26 -52.81 8.82
CA GLY A 206 12.30 -53.70 9.45
C GLY A 206 11.66 -53.00 10.66
N THR A 207 10.34 -52.91 10.69
CA THR A 207 9.62 -52.56 11.92
C THR A 207 9.56 -53.79 12.81
N PRO A 208 10.12 -53.77 14.03
CA PRO A 208 10.00 -54.90 14.95
C PRO A 208 8.52 -55.12 15.27
N TRP A 209 8.04 -56.34 15.02
CA TRP A 209 6.71 -56.77 15.45
C TRP A 209 6.68 -56.81 16.97
N PHE A 210 5.92 -55.92 17.59
CA PHE A 210 5.45 -56.12 18.96
C PHE A 210 4.34 -57.18 18.90
N TRP A 211 4.67 -58.39 19.34
CA TRP A 211 3.69 -59.35 19.88
C TRP A 211 3.45 -59.04 21.35
#